data_AF-A0A5D0IKN2-F1
#
_entry.id   AF-A0A5D0IKN2-F1
#
_cell.length_a   1.000
_cell.length_b   1.000
_cell.length_c   1.000
_cell.angle_alpha   90.00
_cell.angle_beta   90.00
_cell.angle_gamma   90.00
#
_symmetry.space_group_name_H-M   'P 1'
#
loop_
_entity.id
_entity.type
_entity.pdbx_description
1 polymer ?
#
loop_
_entity_poly.entity_id
_entity_poly.type
_entity_poly.pdbx_seq_one_letter_code
_entity_poly.pdbx_strand_id
1 'polypeptide(L)'
;QLSVTESGKASQAIIFPWALASFNEQTVAIPLVKNKIGANQQELVSNSVQHLEYAFADGFSKLVNPKRKKIAILKGNNQLNDANIASFIKKLKDYYYIAPFTLDSVATNAQKTGDDLNTFDLIISAKPTEAFTEEEKLILDQFTMNGGKSLWLIDAVAIEKDSLYNDAGKNYAVARDLNLTDFFFKYGVRINPSIIADLYSAPIMLATGNDNDTRLMRLKWPYAPLASGNPNHPITNNLNLVKFDFANQIDTLKNNIEKTI
;
A
#
# COMPACT_ATOMS: atom_id res chain seq x y z
N GLN A 1 -12.62 9.06 21.41
CA GLN A 1 -11.95 9.43 22.68
C GLN A 1 -13.04 9.81 23.66
N LEU A 2 -13.08 9.21 24.84
CA LEU A 2 -13.97 9.63 25.92
C LEU A 2 -13.11 10.32 26.97
N SER A 3 -13.41 11.59 27.23
CA SER A 3 -12.82 12.36 28.33
C SER A 3 -13.83 12.35 29.46
N VAL A 4 -13.51 11.65 30.55
CA VAL A 4 -14.32 11.68 31.77
C VAL A 4 -13.59 12.57 32.77
N THR A 5 -14.29 13.57 33.29
CA THR A 5 -13.77 14.45 34.35
C THR A 5 -14.50 14.10 35.64
N GLU A 6 -13.84 13.31 36.49
CA GLU A 6 -14.32 13.04 37.86
C GLU A 6 -13.33 13.68 38.84
N SER A 7 -13.86 14.47 39.78
CA SER A 7 -13.11 15.03 40.92
C SER A 7 -11.80 15.74 40.55
N GLY A 8 -11.81 16.56 39.49
CA GLY A 8 -10.66 17.35 39.04
C GLY A 8 -9.58 16.57 38.29
N LYS A 9 -9.74 15.25 38.10
CA LYS A 9 -8.89 14.45 37.22
C LYS A 9 -9.57 14.26 35.87
N ALA A 10 -8.95 14.77 34.81
CA ALA A 10 -9.32 14.44 33.44
C ALA A 10 -8.69 13.10 33.06
N SER A 11 -9.51 12.06 32.90
CA SER A 11 -9.07 10.76 32.42
C SER A 11 -9.48 10.60 30.95
N GLN A 12 -8.51 10.24 30.11
CA GLN A 12 -8.75 9.98 28.69
C GLN A 12 -8.67 8.48 28.44
N ALA A 13 -9.78 7.90 27.99
CA ALA A 13 -9.83 6.51 27.55
C ALA A 13 -9.98 6.43 26.03
N ILE A 14 -9.12 5.63 25.41
CA ILE A 14 -9.25 5.25 24.00
C ILE A 14 -10.07 3.96 23.95
N ILE A 15 -11.25 4.04 23.36
CA ILE A 15 -12.17 2.90 23.22
C ILE A 15 -12.15 2.46 21.76
N PHE A 16 -11.95 1.16 21.54
CA PHE A 16 -12.03 0.51 20.24
C PHE A 16 -13.18 -0.49 20.28
N PRO A 17 -14.41 -0.09 19.95
CA PRO A 17 -15.53 -1.02 19.96
C PRO A 17 -15.44 -1.97 18.75
N TRP A 18 -15.62 -3.26 19.01
CA TRP A 18 -15.74 -4.29 17.99
C TRP A 18 -16.86 -5.27 18.34
N ALA A 19 -17.45 -5.88 17.32
CA ALA A 19 -18.29 -7.06 17.45
C ALA A 19 -17.48 -8.31 17.10
N LEU A 20 -17.94 -9.47 17.59
CA LEU A 20 -17.40 -10.78 17.21
C LEU A 20 -18.49 -11.53 16.44
N ALA A 21 -18.10 -12.11 15.31
CA ALA A 21 -18.95 -13.03 14.56
C ALA A 21 -18.23 -14.37 14.44
N SER A 22 -18.96 -15.46 14.66
CA SER A 22 -18.41 -16.82 14.66
C SER A 22 -19.24 -17.76 13.80
N PHE A 23 -18.58 -18.58 12.99
CA PHE A 23 -19.19 -19.60 12.14
C PHE A 23 -18.17 -20.71 11.85
N ASN A 24 -18.58 -22.00 11.93
CA ASN A 24 -17.71 -23.16 11.68
C ASN A 24 -16.32 -23.05 12.37
N GLU A 25 -16.33 -22.80 13.69
CA GLU A 25 -15.12 -22.66 14.53
C GLU A 25 -14.18 -21.49 14.17
N GLN A 26 -14.54 -20.68 13.18
CA GLN A 26 -13.83 -19.45 12.84
C GLN A 26 -14.51 -18.27 13.51
N THR A 27 -13.71 -17.34 14.05
CA THR A 27 -14.20 -16.09 14.65
C THR A 27 -13.47 -14.91 14.03
N VAL A 28 -14.24 -13.90 13.60
CA VAL A 28 -13.72 -12.65 13.05
C VAL A 28 -14.15 -11.48 13.92
N ALA A 29 -13.24 -10.52 14.10
CA ALA A 29 -13.51 -9.26 14.78
C ALA A 29 -13.95 -8.20 13.76
N ILE A 30 -15.11 -7.59 14.03
CA ILE A 30 -15.73 -6.57 13.18
C ILE A 30 -15.60 -5.21 13.88
N PRO A 31 -14.78 -4.27 13.38
CA PRO A 31 -14.65 -2.96 13.98
C PRO A 31 -15.93 -2.14 13.79
N LEU A 32 -16.45 -1.56 14.88
CA LEU A 32 -17.71 -0.81 14.87
C LEU A 32 -17.51 0.70 14.65
N VAL A 33 -16.27 1.18 14.79
CA VAL A 33 -15.93 2.59 14.62
C VAL A 33 -14.93 2.74 13.50
N LYS A 34 -15.23 3.65 12.57
CA LYS A 34 -14.33 4.07 11.51
C LYS A 34 -13.74 5.43 11.84
N ASN A 35 -12.47 5.45 12.19
CA ASN A 35 -11.76 6.68 12.50
C ASN A 35 -11.49 7.49 11.23
N LYS A 36 -11.88 8.76 11.24
CA LYS A 36 -11.52 9.74 10.21
C LYS A 36 -10.66 10.83 10.82
N ILE A 37 -9.52 11.14 10.18
CA ILE A 37 -8.60 12.17 10.68
C ILE A 37 -9.33 13.52 10.70
N GLY A 38 -9.29 14.21 11.84
CA GLY A 38 -9.90 15.53 12.02
C GLY A 38 -11.42 15.53 12.22
N ALA A 39 -12.08 14.36 12.25
CA ALA A 39 -13.52 14.29 12.46
C ALA A 39 -13.91 14.56 13.92
N ASN A 40 -14.99 15.32 14.12
CA ASN A 40 -15.58 15.52 15.43
C ASN A 40 -16.39 14.29 15.89
N GLN A 41 -16.85 14.27 17.14
CA GLN A 41 -17.51 13.09 17.69
C GLN A 41 -18.85 12.74 17.01
N GLN A 42 -19.62 13.73 16.56
CA GLN A 42 -20.88 13.50 15.84
C GLN A 42 -20.61 12.94 14.43
N GLU A 43 -19.61 13.48 13.73
CA GLU A 43 -19.17 12.99 12.42
C GLU A 43 -18.62 11.56 12.51
N LEU A 44 -17.85 11.24 13.55
CA LEU A 44 -17.35 9.88 13.79
C LEU A 44 -18.50 8.89 13.96
N VAL A 45 -19.54 9.25 14.73
CA VAL A 45 -20.74 8.41 14.90
C VAL A 45 -21.45 8.25 13.56
N SER A 46 -21.73 9.33 12.85
CA SER A 46 -22.42 9.28 11.55
C SER A 46 -21.67 8.43 10.53
N ASN A 47 -20.35 8.63 10.39
CA ASN A 47 -19.51 7.85 9.47
C ASN A 47 -19.47 6.37 9.87
N SER A 48 -19.43 6.07 11.17
CA SER A 48 -19.41 4.70 11.67
C SER A 48 -20.75 4.00 11.43
N VAL A 49 -21.88 4.70 11.61
CA VAL A 49 -23.22 4.18 11.29
C VAL A 49 -23.34 3.88 9.79
N GLN A 50 -22.90 4.79 8.92
CA GLN A 50 -22.90 4.56 7.47
C GLN A 50 -22.00 3.38 7.05
N HIS A 51 -20.90 3.15 7.78
CA HIS A 51 -19.97 2.06 7.48
C HIS A 51 -20.36 0.73 8.13
N LEU A 52 -21.33 0.73 9.05
CA LEU A 52 -21.70 -0.42 9.85
C LEU A 52 -22.15 -1.59 8.96
N GLU A 53 -23.01 -1.30 7.97
CA GLU A 53 -23.49 -2.29 7.01
C GLU A 53 -22.34 -2.97 6.28
N TYR A 54 -21.40 -2.19 5.74
CA TYR A 54 -20.21 -2.72 5.09
C TYR A 54 -19.36 -3.57 6.04
N ALA A 55 -19.13 -3.09 7.27
CA ALA A 55 -18.30 -3.80 8.25
C ALA A 55 -18.88 -5.19 8.59
N PHE A 56 -20.21 -5.28 8.77
CA PHE A 56 -20.87 -6.56 8.99
C PHE A 56 -20.91 -7.44 7.74
N ALA A 57 -21.22 -6.88 6.57
CA ALA A 57 -21.22 -7.62 5.31
C ALA A 57 -19.83 -8.21 5.01
N ASP A 58 -18.77 -7.44 5.25
CA ASP A 58 -17.38 -7.88 5.13
C ASP A 58 -17.03 -8.99 6.14
N GLY A 59 -17.41 -8.81 7.41
CA GLY A 59 -17.22 -9.81 8.46
C GLY A 59 -17.90 -11.14 8.14
N PHE A 60 -19.16 -11.11 7.69
CA PHE A 60 -19.89 -12.31 7.29
C PHE A 60 -19.33 -12.93 6.02
N SER A 61 -18.92 -12.11 5.05
CA SER A 61 -18.30 -12.60 3.81
C SER A 61 -17.05 -13.44 4.11
N LYS A 62 -16.20 -13.01 5.06
CA LYS A 62 -15.01 -13.76 5.50
C LYS A 62 -15.33 -15.13 6.09
N LEU A 63 -16.45 -15.25 6.79
CA LEU A 63 -16.87 -16.48 7.46
C LEU A 63 -17.58 -17.45 6.52
N VAL A 64 -18.43 -16.92 5.63
CA VAL A 64 -19.30 -17.73 4.77
C VAL A 64 -18.59 -18.11 3.47
N ASN A 65 -17.79 -17.21 2.90
CA ASN A 65 -17.16 -17.45 1.61
C ASN A 65 -15.76 -18.07 1.80
N PRO A 66 -15.52 -19.29 1.29
CA PRO A 66 -14.18 -19.85 1.29
C PRO A 66 -13.26 -19.02 0.40
N LYS A 67 -11.98 -18.94 0.78
CA LYS A 67 -10.94 -18.30 -0.04
C LYS A 67 -10.85 -19.04 -1.37
N ARG A 68 -10.84 -18.30 -2.48
CA ARG A 68 -10.77 -18.89 -3.84
C ARG A 68 -9.59 -18.38 -4.64
N LYS A 69 -9.24 -17.11 -4.46
CA LYS A 69 -8.23 -16.43 -5.28
C LYS A 69 -6.83 -16.56 -4.67
N LYS A 70 -5.84 -16.73 -5.54
CA LYS A 70 -4.43 -16.86 -5.19
C LYS A 70 -3.65 -15.63 -5.64
N ILE A 71 -2.85 -15.09 -4.74
CA ILE A 71 -2.00 -13.92 -4.96
C ILE A 71 -0.53 -14.34 -4.80
N ALA A 72 0.26 -14.05 -5.82
CA ALA A 72 1.71 -14.20 -5.79
C ALA A 72 2.37 -12.88 -5.37
N ILE A 73 3.23 -12.92 -4.36
CA ILE A 73 4.13 -11.81 -4.02
C ILE A 73 5.46 -12.06 -4.73
N LEU A 74 5.79 -11.22 -5.71
CA LEU A 74 7.00 -11.39 -6.50
C LEU A 74 8.26 -11.13 -5.66
N LYS A 75 9.26 -11.98 -5.88
CA LYS A 75 10.60 -11.95 -5.29
C LYS A 75 11.63 -12.21 -6.41
N GLY A 76 12.86 -11.75 -6.23
CA GLY A 76 13.97 -11.96 -7.18
C GLY A 76 14.61 -10.69 -7.75
N ASN A 77 13.99 -9.52 -7.55
CA ASN A 77 14.52 -8.22 -8.01
C ASN A 77 14.63 -7.23 -6.84
N ASN A 78 15.11 -7.75 -5.69
CA ASN A 78 15.24 -7.05 -4.42
C ASN A 78 13.98 -6.27 -3.98
N GLN A 79 12.81 -6.89 -4.15
CA GLN A 79 11.53 -6.38 -3.64
C GLN A 79 11.57 -6.26 -2.10
N LEU A 80 10.64 -5.47 -1.54
CA LEU A 80 10.53 -5.28 -0.10
C LEU A 80 10.48 -6.59 0.68
N ASN A 81 11.22 -6.62 1.78
CA ASN A 81 11.22 -7.73 2.73
C ASN A 81 9.82 -7.94 3.34
N ASP A 82 9.58 -9.14 3.84
CA ASP A 82 8.26 -9.51 4.37
C ASP A 82 7.89 -8.70 5.62
N ALA A 83 8.87 -8.23 6.39
CA ALA A 83 8.64 -7.38 7.56
C ALA A 83 7.96 -6.06 7.20
N ASN A 84 8.41 -5.42 6.11
CA ASN A 84 7.89 -4.14 5.62
C ASN A 84 6.47 -4.27 5.04
N ILE A 85 6.07 -5.45 4.59
CA ILE A 85 4.75 -5.72 4.00
C ILE A 85 3.86 -6.63 4.87
N ALA A 86 4.29 -6.98 6.09
CA ALA A 86 3.63 -7.97 6.93
C ALA A 86 2.16 -7.61 7.23
N SER A 87 1.90 -6.34 7.56
CA SER A 87 0.54 -5.86 7.85
C SER A 87 -0.36 -5.96 6.61
N PHE A 88 0.16 -5.59 5.45
CA PHE A 88 -0.54 -5.69 4.17
C PHE A 88 -0.86 -7.15 3.81
N ILE A 89 0.13 -8.04 3.90
CA ILE A 89 -0.06 -9.48 3.67
C ILE A 89 -1.07 -10.06 4.65
N LYS A 90 -0.98 -9.72 5.94
CA LYS A 90 -1.90 -10.21 6.97
C LYS A 90 -3.35 -9.85 6.65
N LYS A 91 -3.61 -8.63 6.19
CA LYS A 91 -4.96 -8.19 5.79
C LYS A 91 -5.47 -8.89 4.53
N LEU A 92 -4.61 -9.08 3.54
CA LEU A 92 -5.00 -9.81 2.33
C LEU A 92 -5.26 -11.30 2.60
N LYS A 93 -4.51 -11.91 3.54
CA LYS A 93 -4.70 -13.32 3.93
C LYS A 93 -6.09 -13.60 4.48
N ASP A 94 -6.82 -12.60 4.98
CA ASP A 94 -8.20 -12.79 5.44
C ASP A 94 -9.14 -13.21 4.29
N TYR A 95 -8.82 -12.86 3.04
CA TYR A 95 -9.67 -13.09 1.86
C TYR A 95 -9.05 -14.04 0.82
N TYR A 96 -7.72 -14.09 0.76
CA TYR A 96 -6.99 -14.70 -0.35
C TYR A 96 -5.91 -15.66 0.12
N TYR A 97 -5.57 -16.62 -0.74
CA TYR A 97 -4.35 -17.41 -0.57
C TYR A 97 -3.17 -16.58 -1.06
N ILE A 98 -2.10 -16.50 -0.27
CA ILE A 98 -0.93 -15.71 -0.61
C ILE A 98 0.31 -16.58 -0.49
N ALA A 99 1.13 -16.58 -1.54
CA ALA A 99 2.42 -17.24 -1.54
C ALA A 99 3.50 -16.32 -2.14
N PRO A 100 4.75 -16.40 -1.67
CA PRO A 100 5.87 -15.79 -2.39
C PRO A 100 6.09 -16.53 -3.71
N PHE A 101 6.52 -15.81 -4.73
CA PHE A 101 6.87 -16.35 -6.04
C PHE A 101 8.19 -15.73 -6.50
N THR A 102 9.22 -16.54 -6.75
CA THR A 102 10.56 -16.06 -7.10
C THR A 102 10.80 -16.18 -8.60
N LEU A 103 11.22 -15.08 -9.23
CA LEU A 103 11.52 -15.01 -10.66
C LEU A 103 12.93 -15.54 -11.03
N ASP A 104 13.84 -15.70 -10.08
CA ASP A 104 15.20 -16.22 -10.33
C ASP A 104 15.23 -17.59 -11.03
N SER A 105 14.17 -18.39 -10.87
CA SER A 105 14.04 -19.70 -11.51
C SER A 105 13.86 -19.60 -13.04
N VAL A 106 13.49 -18.42 -13.57
CA VAL A 106 13.31 -18.17 -15.01
C VAL A 106 14.57 -18.52 -15.80
N ALA A 107 15.75 -18.17 -15.27
CA ALA A 107 17.03 -18.43 -15.93
C ALA A 107 17.32 -19.92 -16.15
N THR A 108 16.72 -20.80 -15.34
CA THR A 108 16.97 -22.26 -15.39
C THR A 108 15.79 -23.05 -15.95
N ASN A 109 14.55 -22.58 -15.77
CA ASN A 109 13.35 -23.29 -16.23
C ASN A 109 12.17 -22.35 -16.50
N ALA A 110 12.30 -21.52 -17.54
CA ALA A 110 11.29 -20.53 -17.94
C ALA A 110 9.88 -21.10 -18.14
N GLN A 111 9.75 -22.27 -18.78
CA GLN A 111 8.44 -22.87 -19.06
C GLN A 111 7.71 -23.26 -17.77
N LYS A 112 8.40 -23.98 -16.86
CA LYS A 112 7.82 -24.35 -15.57
C LYS A 112 7.47 -23.12 -14.74
N THR A 113 8.33 -22.11 -14.72
CA THR A 113 8.06 -20.86 -13.99
C THR A 113 6.82 -20.16 -14.54
N GLY A 114 6.63 -20.11 -15.86
CA GLY A 114 5.41 -19.58 -16.47
C GLY A 114 4.15 -20.36 -16.07
N ASP A 115 4.20 -21.70 -16.15
CA ASP A 115 3.08 -22.58 -15.77
C ASP A 115 2.71 -22.42 -14.29
N ASP A 116 3.71 -22.38 -13.40
CA ASP A 116 3.52 -22.17 -11.97
C ASP A 116 2.94 -20.78 -11.68
N LEU A 117 3.39 -19.74 -12.40
CA LEU A 117 2.88 -18.38 -12.25
C LEU A 117 1.41 -18.27 -12.68
N ASN A 118 1.02 -18.98 -13.75
CA ASN A 118 -0.36 -19.02 -14.24
C ASN A 118 -1.34 -19.68 -13.26
N THR A 119 -0.87 -20.34 -12.20
CA THR A 119 -1.75 -20.86 -11.15
C THR A 119 -2.29 -19.76 -10.22
N PHE A 120 -1.74 -18.55 -10.29
CA PHE A 120 -2.15 -17.38 -9.50
C PHE A 120 -3.12 -16.47 -10.27
N ASP A 121 -4.02 -15.80 -9.56
CA ASP A 121 -4.96 -14.85 -10.16
C ASP A 121 -4.39 -13.42 -10.22
N LEU A 122 -3.48 -13.08 -9.31
CA LEU A 122 -2.88 -11.76 -9.17
C LEU A 122 -1.40 -11.87 -8.78
N ILE A 123 -0.55 -11.04 -9.38
CA ILE A 123 0.84 -10.81 -8.96
C ILE A 123 0.97 -9.44 -8.30
N ILE A 124 1.80 -9.33 -7.27
CA ILE A 124 2.14 -8.07 -6.61
C ILE A 124 3.65 -7.90 -6.63
N SER A 125 4.11 -6.82 -7.28
CA SER A 125 5.50 -6.37 -7.24
C SER A 125 5.64 -5.21 -6.27
N ALA A 126 6.26 -5.46 -5.11
CA ALA A 126 6.35 -4.49 -4.02
C ALA A 126 7.72 -3.82 -3.98
N LYS A 127 7.82 -2.62 -4.59
CA LYS A 127 9.04 -1.78 -4.65
C LYS A 127 10.28 -2.60 -5.05
N PRO A 128 10.34 -3.12 -6.29
CA PRO A 128 11.56 -3.72 -6.80
C PRO A 128 12.67 -2.66 -6.87
N THR A 129 13.91 -3.06 -6.62
CA THR A 129 15.07 -2.15 -6.74
C THR A 129 16.10 -2.61 -7.76
N GLU A 130 15.99 -3.84 -8.27
CA GLU A 130 16.85 -4.38 -9.32
C GLU A 130 16.09 -4.43 -10.65
N ALA A 131 16.85 -4.35 -11.75
CA ALA A 131 16.29 -4.40 -13.09
C ALA A 131 15.80 -5.80 -13.44
N PHE A 132 14.68 -5.86 -14.16
CA PHE A 132 14.10 -7.11 -14.66
C PHE A 132 14.82 -7.57 -15.93
N THR A 133 15.01 -8.87 -16.10
CA THR A 133 15.54 -9.44 -17.34
C THR A 133 14.46 -9.52 -18.43
N GLU A 134 14.88 -9.69 -19.69
CA GLU A 134 13.93 -9.84 -20.80
C GLU A 134 13.10 -11.12 -20.68
N GLU A 135 13.69 -12.19 -20.16
CA GLU A 135 13.00 -13.47 -19.92
C GLU A 135 11.94 -13.34 -18.82
N GLU A 136 12.25 -12.62 -17.74
CA GLU A 136 11.28 -12.32 -16.68
C GLU A 136 10.12 -11.49 -17.23
N LYS A 137 10.43 -10.44 -18.00
CA LYS A 137 9.40 -9.61 -18.66
C LYS A 137 8.51 -10.43 -19.59
N LEU A 138 9.09 -11.37 -20.35
CA LEU A 138 8.33 -12.24 -21.24
C LEU A 138 7.31 -13.10 -20.48
N ILE A 139 7.70 -13.68 -19.35
CA ILE A 139 6.80 -14.50 -18.52
C ILE A 139 5.70 -13.65 -17.89
N LEU A 140 6.03 -12.45 -17.40
CA LEU A 140 5.07 -11.51 -16.84
C LEU A 140 4.06 -11.02 -17.90
N ASP A 141 4.53 -10.83 -19.13
CA ASP A 141 3.69 -10.47 -20.28
C ASP A 141 2.73 -11.62 -20.63
N GLN A 142 3.23 -12.85 -20.72
CA GLN A 142 2.41 -14.05 -20.95
C GLN A 142 1.37 -14.25 -19.85
N PHE A 143 1.75 -14.06 -18.58
CA PHE A 143 0.81 -14.12 -17.45
C PHE A 143 -0.34 -13.11 -17.61
N THR A 144 -0.02 -11.89 -18.02
CA THR A 144 -1.03 -10.84 -18.26
C THR A 144 -1.91 -11.19 -19.46
N MET A 145 -1.33 -11.71 -20.55
CA MET A 145 -2.06 -12.18 -21.73
C MET A 145 -3.01 -13.35 -21.42
N ASN A 146 -2.65 -14.21 -20.48
CA ASN A 146 -3.49 -15.32 -20.00
C ASN A 146 -4.62 -14.86 -19.06
N GLY A 147 -4.78 -13.55 -18.85
CA GLY A 147 -5.83 -12.97 -18.00
C GLY A 147 -5.42 -12.78 -16.55
N GLY A 148 -4.15 -13.03 -16.21
CA GLY A 148 -3.58 -12.70 -14.92
C GLY A 148 -3.59 -11.20 -14.66
N LYS A 149 -3.81 -10.81 -13.40
CA LYS A 149 -3.84 -9.39 -12.99
C LYS A 149 -2.52 -9.03 -12.32
N SER A 150 -2.05 -7.79 -12.46
CA SER A 150 -0.82 -7.35 -11.80
C SER A 150 -1.03 -6.04 -11.03
N LEU A 151 -0.39 -5.95 -9.87
CA LEU A 151 -0.27 -4.74 -9.05
C LEU A 151 1.21 -4.39 -8.91
N TRP A 152 1.55 -3.18 -9.29
CA TRP A 152 2.92 -2.68 -9.30
C TRP A 152 3.05 -1.49 -8.35
N LEU A 153 3.97 -1.60 -7.40
CA LEU A 153 4.36 -0.53 -6.49
C LEU A 153 5.81 -0.18 -6.84
N ILE A 154 6.02 0.84 -7.65
CA ILE A 154 7.34 1.14 -8.23
C ILE A 154 7.79 2.52 -7.81
N ASP A 155 9.07 2.60 -7.44
CA ASP A 155 9.78 3.85 -7.23
C ASP A 155 10.78 4.05 -8.37
N ALA A 156 10.54 5.05 -9.21
CA ALA A 156 11.43 5.43 -10.32
C ALA A 156 12.62 6.29 -9.85
N VAL A 157 12.64 6.68 -8.58
CA VAL A 157 13.71 7.48 -7.97
C VAL A 157 14.22 6.77 -6.73
N ALA A 158 15.52 6.51 -6.69
CA ALA A 158 16.22 5.94 -5.55
C ALA A 158 16.45 7.04 -4.50
N ILE A 159 15.49 7.20 -3.60
CA ILE A 159 15.61 8.01 -2.40
C ILE A 159 14.77 7.43 -1.27
N GLU A 160 15.38 7.34 -0.09
CA GLU A 160 14.71 6.93 1.12
C GLU A 160 14.81 8.03 2.17
N LYS A 161 13.82 8.06 3.08
CA LYS A 161 13.82 9.00 4.19
C LYS A 161 15.01 8.77 5.13
N ASP A 162 15.38 7.51 5.33
CA ASP A 162 16.47 7.14 6.23
C ASP A 162 17.81 7.69 5.76
N SER A 163 18.01 7.80 4.45
CA SER A 163 19.22 8.36 3.85
C SER A 163 19.39 9.86 4.12
N LEU A 164 18.36 10.55 4.63
CA LEU A 164 18.43 11.96 5.05
C LEU A 164 18.87 12.13 6.51
N TYR A 165 18.85 11.07 7.32
CA TYR A 165 19.33 11.11 8.72
C TYR A 165 20.86 10.93 8.83
N ASN A 166 21.60 11.28 7.79
CA ASN A 166 23.05 11.32 7.81
C ASN A 166 23.57 12.64 8.43
N ASP A 167 24.86 12.68 8.78
CA ASP A 167 25.49 13.86 9.39
C ASP A 167 25.37 15.12 8.52
N ALA A 168 25.23 14.95 7.20
CA ALA A 168 25.08 16.04 6.25
C ALA A 168 23.63 16.57 6.13
N GLY A 169 22.64 15.84 6.65
CA GLY A 169 21.21 16.13 6.52
C GLY A 169 20.70 16.22 5.08
N LYS A 170 21.42 15.62 4.12
CA LYS A 170 21.21 15.78 2.68
C LYS A 170 21.54 14.48 1.96
N ASN A 171 20.77 14.17 0.92
CA ASN A 171 21.07 13.08 0.01
C ASN A 171 20.69 13.46 -1.43
N TYR A 172 21.26 12.75 -2.41
CA TYR A 172 20.96 12.92 -3.82
C TYR A 172 19.88 11.93 -4.25
N ALA A 173 18.86 12.43 -4.93
CA ALA A 173 17.87 11.62 -5.60
C ALA A 173 18.42 11.17 -6.95
N VAL A 174 18.52 9.87 -7.19
CA VAL A 174 19.02 9.30 -8.44
C VAL A 174 17.91 8.54 -9.14
N ALA A 175 17.79 8.69 -10.46
CA ALA A 175 16.83 7.90 -11.24
C ALA A 175 17.19 6.41 -11.13
N ARG A 176 16.18 5.57 -10.90
CA ARG A 176 16.33 4.11 -10.86
C ARG A 176 15.80 3.53 -12.16
N ASP A 177 16.66 2.83 -12.89
CA ASP A 177 16.23 2.05 -14.05
C ASP A 177 15.96 0.60 -13.64
N LEU A 178 14.71 0.19 -13.83
CA LEU A 178 14.24 -1.17 -13.54
C LEU A 178 14.08 -2.01 -14.81
N ASN A 179 14.41 -1.46 -15.99
CA ASN A 179 14.14 -2.07 -17.29
C ASN A 179 12.64 -2.42 -17.51
N LEU A 180 11.72 -1.68 -16.87
CA LEU A 180 10.26 -1.86 -17.00
C LEU A 180 9.59 -0.78 -17.86
N THR A 181 10.34 0.20 -18.34
CA THR A 181 9.79 1.33 -19.10
C THR A 181 9.09 0.85 -20.36
N ASP A 182 9.71 -0.05 -21.12
CA ASP A 182 9.16 -0.67 -22.31
C ASP A 182 7.97 -1.59 -21.99
N PHE A 183 8.02 -2.31 -20.87
CA PHE A 183 6.93 -3.16 -20.40
C PHE A 183 5.66 -2.34 -20.18
N PHE A 184 5.71 -1.28 -19.38
CA PHE A 184 4.55 -0.41 -19.12
C PHE A 184 4.11 0.41 -20.32
N PHE A 185 5.05 0.77 -21.20
CA PHE A 185 4.73 1.54 -22.40
C PHE A 185 3.73 0.79 -23.30
N LYS A 186 3.87 -0.54 -23.42
CA LYS A 186 2.90 -1.39 -24.14
C LYS A 186 1.49 -1.28 -23.55
N TYR A 187 1.40 -1.19 -22.22
CA TYR A 187 0.14 -1.01 -21.49
C TYR A 187 -0.34 0.45 -21.43
N GLY A 188 0.40 1.39 -22.03
CA GLY A 188 0.05 2.80 -22.10
C GLY A 188 0.29 3.57 -20.80
N VAL A 189 1.24 3.11 -19.99
CA VAL A 189 1.64 3.75 -18.73
C VAL A 189 3.12 4.14 -18.83
N ARG A 190 3.46 5.35 -18.38
CA ARG A 190 4.84 5.82 -18.26
C ARG A 190 5.06 6.38 -16.88
N ILE A 191 6.07 5.88 -16.17
CA ILE A 191 6.46 6.38 -14.85
C ILE A 191 7.66 7.31 -15.05
N ASN A 192 7.53 8.57 -14.65
CA ASN A 192 8.60 9.54 -14.78
C ASN A 192 9.45 9.57 -13.50
N PRO A 193 10.81 9.60 -13.60
CA PRO A 193 11.71 9.69 -12.46
C PRO A 193 11.73 11.11 -11.88
N SER A 194 10.56 11.57 -11.42
CA SER A 194 10.31 12.88 -10.82
C SER A 194 9.71 12.67 -9.44
N ILE A 195 9.95 13.59 -8.52
CA ILE A 195 9.36 13.55 -7.18
C ILE A 195 8.32 14.68 -7.10
N ILE A 196 7.11 14.33 -6.68
CA ILE A 196 6.04 15.30 -6.47
C ILE A 196 6.29 16.05 -5.16
N ALA A 197 6.24 17.39 -5.22
CA ALA A 197 6.30 18.27 -4.06
C ALA A 197 4.95 18.95 -3.86
N ASP A 198 4.37 18.83 -2.67
CA ASP A 198 3.07 19.42 -2.32
C ASP A 198 3.15 20.20 -0.99
N LEU A 199 2.48 21.33 -0.93
CA LEU A 199 2.27 22.11 0.29
C LEU A 199 1.38 21.37 1.28
N TYR A 200 0.42 20.57 0.80
CA TYR A 200 -0.43 19.69 1.62
C TYR A 200 0.27 18.34 1.86
N SER A 201 1.24 18.36 2.76
CA SER A 201 2.11 17.21 3.03
C SER A 201 2.23 16.87 4.51
N ALA A 202 2.59 15.61 4.79
CA ALA A 202 2.83 15.13 6.14
C ALA A 202 4.15 15.71 6.68
N PRO A 203 4.16 16.35 7.87
CA PRO A 203 5.40 16.86 8.44
C PRO A 203 6.32 15.72 8.88
N ILE A 204 7.63 15.96 8.86
CA ILE A 204 8.61 15.06 9.46
C ILE A 204 9.05 15.60 10.81
N MET A 205 9.34 14.67 11.73
CA MET A 205 9.96 14.99 13.01
C MET A 205 11.48 14.97 12.84
N LEU A 206 12.14 16.06 13.23
CA LEU A 206 13.59 16.15 13.30
C LEU A 206 13.99 16.42 14.75
N ALA A 207 14.98 15.68 15.23
CA ALA A 207 15.64 15.99 16.49
C ALA A 207 16.64 17.12 16.24
N THR A 208 16.53 18.20 16.99
CA THR A 208 17.42 19.37 16.89
C THR A 208 17.84 19.80 18.29
N GLY A 209 19.14 19.98 18.48
CA GLY A 209 19.75 20.32 19.78
C GLY A 209 21.01 19.49 20.02
N ASN A 210 21.86 19.97 20.94
CA ASN A 210 23.04 19.22 21.39
C ASN A 210 22.74 18.58 22.76
N ASP A 211 23.19 17.33 22.93
CA ASP A 211 23.13 16.57 24.17
C ASP A 211 21.78 16.65 24.89
N ASN A 212 21.71 17.41 25.99
CA ASN A 212 20.58 17.47 26.91
C ASN A 212 19.42 18.41 26.49
N ASP A 213 19.53 19.18 25.41
CA ASP A 213 18.43 20.06 24.92
C ASP A 213 17.90 19.61 23.54
N THR A 214 17.92 18.29 23.30
CA THR A 214 17.34 17.71 22.07
C THR A 214 15.83 17.90 22.07
N ARG A 215 15.33 18.72 21.14
CA ARG A 215 13.90 18.96 20.93
C ARG A 215 13.46 18.35 19.61
N LEU A 216 12.28 17.72 19.63
CA LEU A 216 11.63 17.25 18.42
C LEU A 216 10.87 18.39 17.76
N MET A 217 11.33 18.83 16.60
CA MET A 217 10.66 19.86 15.80
C MET A 217 9.92 19.23 14.62
N ARG A 218 8.69 19.71 14.36
CA ARG A 218 7.93 19.35 13.16
C ARG A 218 8.33 20.26 12.00
N LEU A 219 8.97 19.70 10.99
CA LEU A 219 9.31 20.39 9.75
C LEU A 219 8.26 20.07 8.67
N LYS A 220 7.86 21.09 7.90
CA LYS A 220 7.07 20.87 6.67
C LYS A 220 7.91 20.09 5.67
N TRP A 221 7.38 18.98 5.16
CA TRP A 221 8.10 18.08 4.26
C TRP A 221 7.33 17.89 2.96
N PRO A 222 7.61 18.69 1.92
CA PRO A 222 6.78 18.72 0.71
C PRO A 222 6.80 17.40 -0.08
N TYR A 223 7.80 16.54 0.14
CA TYR A 223 7.96 15.26 -0.54
C TYR A 223 7.16 14.11 0.08
N ALA A 224 6.23 14.39 1.00
CA ALA A 224 5.24 13.43 1.50
C ALA A 224 3.81 13.95 1.29
N PRO A 225 3.34 14.12 0.03
CA PRO A 225 1.98 14.57 -0.25
C PRO A 225 0.92 13.69 0.42
N LEU A 226 -0.16 14.33 0.86
CA LEU A 226 -1.34 13.69 1.44
C LEU A 226 -2.49 13.73 0.43
N ALA A 227 -2.75 12.62 -0.25
CA ALA A 227 -3.84 12.56 -1.22
C ALA A 227 -5.15 12.11 -0.58
N SER A 228 -6.26 12.75 -0.96
CA SER A 228 -7.62 12.33 -0.63
C SER A 228 -8.13 11.28 -1.63
N GLY A 229 -8.93 10.32 -1.16
CA GLY A 229 -9.60 9.36 -2.03
C GLY A 229 -10.73 10.00 -2.88
N ASN A 230 -11.11 9.32 -3.97
CA ASN A 230 -12.24 9.73 -4.80
C ASN A 230 -13.55 9.27 -4.12
N PRO A 231 -14.47 10.20 -3.75
CA PRO A 231 -15.70 9.84 -3.06
C PRO A 231 -16.66 9.00 -3.92
N ASN A 232 -16.53 9.07 -5.25
CA ASN A 232 -17.42 8.37 -6.19
C ASN A 232 -16.95 6.95 -6.50
N HIS A 233 -15.73 6.56 -6.11
CA HIS A 233 -15.18 5.27 -6.45
C HIS A 233 -15.25 4.30 -5.25
N PRO A 234 -15.88 3.12 -5.35
CA PRO A 234 -16.08 2.21 -4.22
C PRO A 234 -14.79 1.83 -3.46
N ILE A 235 -13.66 1.73 -4.18
CA ILE A 235 -12.36 1.39 -3.58
C ILE A 235 -11.78 2.55 -2.73
N THR A 236 -12.00 3.79 -3.13
CA THR A 236 -11.36 4.96 -2.50
C THR A 236 -12.31 5.81 -1.68
N ASN A 237 -13.62 5.51 -1.74
CA ASN A 237 -14.63 6.15 -0.92
C ASN A 237 -14.35 5.88 0.57
N ASN A 238 -14.50 6.92 1.39
CA ASN A 238 -14.26 6.87 2.84
C ASN A 238 -12.85 6.38 3.22
N LEU A 239 -11.84 6.55 2.36
CA LEU A 239 -10.45 6.45 2.77
C LEU A 239 -10.02 7.73 3.50
N ASN A 240 -9.16 7.56 4.50
CA ASN A 240 -8.42 8.69 5.07
C ASN A 240 -7.39 9.21 4.05
N LEU A 241 -6.81 10.38 4.35
CA LEU A 241 -5.67 10.88 3.59
C LEU A 241 -4.58 9.81 3.53
N VAL A 242 -4.17 9.46 2.31
CA VAL A 242 -3.10 8.51 2.06
C VAL A 242 -1.81 9.30 1.90
N LYS A 243 -0.83 8.97 2.73
CA LYS A 243 0.51 9.56 2.66
C LYS A 243 1.33 8.82 1.62
N PHE A 244 1.85 9.54 0.64
CA PHE A 244 2.79 9.00 -0.34
C PHE A 244 4.16 9.60 -0.08
N ASP A 245 5.12 8.79 0.37
CA ASP A 245 6.50 9.25 0.50
C ASP A 245 7.19 9.18 -0.88
N PHE A 246 7.77 10.29 -1.33
CA PHE A 246 8.51 10.40 -2.60
C PHE A 246 7.75 9.93 -3.85
N ALA A 247 6.46 10.27 -3.94
CA ALA A 247 5.59 9.87 -5.05
C ALA A 247 6.15 10.28 -6.43
N ASN A 248 6.05 9.37 -7.40
CA ASN A 248 6.44 9.62 -8.79
C ASN A 248 5.22 9.95 -9.67
N GLN A 249 5.43 10.79 -10.69
CA GLN A 249 4.41 11.09 -11.69
C GLN A 249 4.20 9.90 -12.63
N ILE A 250 2.93 9.60 -12.91
CA ILE A 250 2.51 8.61 -13.89
C ILE A 250 1.76 9.32 -15.03
N ASP A 251 2.25 9.15 -16.25
CA ASP A 251 1.57 9.61 -17.46
C ASP A 251 0.87 8.45 -18.16
N THR A 252 -0.32 8.72 -18.69
CA THR A 252 -1.05 7.77 -19.53
C THR A 252 -0.85 8.09 -21.00
N LEU A 253 -0.60 7.07 -21.81
CA LEU A 253 -0.46 7.18 -23.26
C LEU A 253 -1.77 6.81 -23.95
N LYS A 254 -2.05 7.48 -25.07
CA LYS A 254 -3.23 7.16 -25.88
C LYS A 254 -3.02 5.82 -26.59
N ASN A 255 -3.86 4.84 -26.27
CA ASN A 255 -3.91 3.53 -26.90
C ASN A 255 -5.34 2.95 -26.78
N ASN A 256 -5.55 1.73 -27.25
CA ASN A 256 -6.86 1.06 -27.24
C ASN A 256 -7.23 0.45 -25.86
N ILE A 257 -6.41 0.66 -24.83
CA ILE A 257 -6.65 0.11 -23.49
C ILE A 257 -7.46 1.13 -22.68
N GLU A 258 -8.56 0.66 -22.10
CA GLU A 258 -9.39 1.44 -21.18
C GLU A 258 -8.61 1.71 -19.89
N LYS A 259 -8.58 2.98 -19.48
CA LYS A 259 -7.86 3.44 -18.29
C LYS A 259 -8.84 4.11 -17.34
N THR A 260 -8.78 3.70 -16.07
CA THR A 260 -9.48 4.36 -14.97
C THR A 260 -8.43 5.08 -14.12
N ILE A 261 -8.64 6.38 -13.86
CA ILE A 261 -7.74 7.26 -13.08
C ILE A 261 -8.50 7.76 -11.86
#